data_AF-A0A970ZD90-F1
#
_entry.id   AF-A0A970ZD90-F1
#
_cell.length_a   1.000
_cell.length_b   1.000
_cell.length_c   1.000
_cell.angle_alpha   90.00
_cell.angle_beta   90.00
_cell.angle_gamma   90.00
#
_symmetry.space_group_name_H-M   'P 1'
#
loop_
_entity.id
_entity.type
_entity.pdbx_description
1 polymer ?
#
loop_
_entity_poly.entity_id
_entity_poly.type
_entity_poly.pdbx_seq_one_letter_code
_entity_poly.pdbx_strand_id
1 'polypeptide(L)'
;MVAGLLYLIGLIAVLISIVIIGYGAPAMYQTFSAAMDAGDNVFATISGLAGQLNWALLPIIGGLALMGLGRIIMLLAAINRSLRGQA
;
A
#
# COMPACT_ATOMS: atom_id res chain seq x y z
N MET A 1 -23.09 -4.17 -1.42
CA MET A 1 -22.48 -3.23 -2.38
C MET A 1 -21.34 -2.44 -1.75
N VAL A 2 -21.54 -1.80 -0.60
CA VAL A 2 -20.52 -0.97 0.08
C VAL A 2 -19.21 -1.73 0.36
N ALA A 3 -19.26 -2.95 0.90
CA ALA A 3 -18.04 -3.71 1.24
C ALA A 3 -17.15 -4.07 0.03
N GLY A 4 -17.77 -4.39 -1.12
CA GLY A 4 -17.04 -4.64 -2.35
C GLY A 4 -16.37 -3.38 -2.91
N LEU A 5 -17.04 -2.22 -2.79
CA LEU A 5 -16.47 -0.93 -3.17
C LEU A 5 -15.28 -0.53 -2.29
N LEU A 6 -15.37 -0.75 -0.97
CA LEU A 6 -14.26 -0.48 -0.04
C LEU A 6 -13.03 -1.33 -0.39
N TYR A 7 -13.23 -2.60 -0.71
CA TYR A 7 -12.16 -3.47 -1.16
C TYR A 7 -11.53 -2.97 -2.48
N LEU A 8 -12.35 -2.64 -3.47
CA LEU A 8 -11.88 -2.17 -4.78
C LEU A 8 -11.09 -0.85 -4.68
N ILE A 9 -11.59 0.11 -3.90
CA ILE A 9 -10.92 1.40 -3.69
C ILE A 9 -9.56 1.18 -3.03
N GLY A 10 -9.51 0.34 -1.99
CA GLY A 10 -8.26 0.01 -1.32
C GLY A 10 -7.25 -0.68 -2.24
N LEU A 11 -7.72 -1.60 -3.09
CA LEU A 11 -6.89 -2.30 -4.07
C LEU A 11 -6.30 -1.32 -5.09
N ILE A 12 -7.13 -0.44 -5.66
CA ILE A 12 -6.69 0.55 -6.66
C ILE A 12 -5.65 1.50 -6.05
N ALA A 13 -5.91 2.01 -4.84
CA ALA A 13 -4.97 2.91 -4.16
C ALA A 13 -3.58 2.27 -3.97
N VAL A 14 -3.54 1.00 -3.54
CA VAL A 14 -2.28 0.26 -3.38
C VAL A 14 -1.59 0.04 -4.72
N LEU A 15 -2.31 -0.44 -5.72
CA LEU A 15 -1.73 -0.76 -7.03
C LEU A 15 -1.15 0.48 -7.72
N ILE A 16 -1.88 1.59 -7.74
CA ILE A 16 -1.39 2.84 -8.32
C ILE A 16 -0.13 3.31 -7.60
N SER A 17 -0.12 3.25 -6.27
CA SER A 17 1.05 3.67 -5.48
C SER A 17 2.28 2.82 -5.81
N ILE A 18 2.12 1.49 -5.90
CA ILE A 18 3.20 0.57 -6.26
C ILE A 18 3.71 0.87 -7.68
N VAL A 19 2.82 1.11 -8.64
CA VAL A 19 3.20 1.42 -10.03
C VAL A 19 4.01 2.71 -10.10
N ILE A 20 3.58 3.78 -9.41
CA ILE A 20 4.28 5.07 -9.41
C ILE A 20 5.66 4.93 -8.74
N ILE A 21 5.76 4.21 -7.62
CA ILE A 21 7.04 3.92 -6.97
C ILE A 21 7.95 3.13 -7.92
N GLY A 22 7.43 2.09 -8.56
CA GLY A 22 8.17 1.27 -9.52
C GLY A 22 8.69 2.09 -10.70
N TYR A 23 7.90 3.04 -11.19
CA TYR A 23 8.32 3.98 -12.24
C TYR A 23 9.47 4.89 -11.80
N GLY A 24 9.45 5.36 -10.54
CA GLY A 24 10.52 6.20 -9.97
C GLY A 24 11.77 5.44 -9.51
N ALA A 25 11.70 4.12 -9.37
CA ALA A 25 12.78 3.30 -8.80
C ALA A 25 14.14 3.42 -9.52
N PRO A 26 14.23 3.50 -10.87
CA PRO A 26 15.52 3.67 -11.54
C PRO A 26 16.25 4.96 -11.14
N ALA A 27 15.53 6.07 -10.98
CA ALA A 27 16.12 7.34 -10.56
C ALA A 27 16.60 7.30 -9.10
N MET A 28 15.83 6.65 -8.23
CA MET A 28 16.23 6.43 -6.84
C MET A 28 17.49 5.57 -6.73
N TYR A 29 17.60 4.52 -7.55
CA TYR A 29 18.79 3.67 -7.61
C TYR A 29 20.01 4.45 -8.10
N GLN A 30 19.89 5.28 -9.14
CA GLN A 30 20.98 6.13 -9.61
C GLN A 30 21.45 7.10 -8.52
N THR A 31 20.50 7.70 -7.78
CA THR A 31 20.80 8.62 -6.68
C THR A 31 21.55 7.89 -5.56
N PHE A 32 21.10 6.67 -5.21
CA PHE A 32 21.78 5.82 -4.23
C PHE A 32 23.20 5.43 -4.69
N SER A 33 23.35 4.93 -5.92
CA SER A 33 24.65 4.52 -6.46
C SER A 33 25.64 5.68 -6.46
N ALA A 34 25.23 6.86 -6.92
CA ALA A 34 26.08 8.05 -6.94
C ALA A 34 26.52 8.49 -5.53
N ALA A 35 25.63 8.39 -4.53
CA ALA A 35 25.98 8.69 -3.14
C ALA A 35 26.99 7.68 -2.57
N MET A 36 26.85 6.40 -2.92
CA MET A 36 27.80 5.35 -2.50
C MET A 36 29.17 5.51 -3.17
N ASP A 37 29.20 5.85 -4.44
CA ASP A 37 30.44 6.14 -5.18
C ASP A 37 31.15 7.38 -4.62
N ALA A 38 30.39 8.34 -4.07
CA ALA A 38 30.92 9.52 -3.38
C ALA A 38 31.39 9.25 -1.94
N GLY A 39 31.20 8.04 -1.42
CA GLY A 39 31.57 7.67 -0.06
C GLY A 39 30.62 8.21 1.03
N ASP A 40 29.37 8.50 0.69
CA ASP A 40 28.37 9.00 1.64
C ASP A 40 27.96 7.93 2.68
N ASN A 41 27.36 8.38 3.79
CA ASN A 41 26.85 7.50 4.82
C ASN A 41 25.58 6.78 4.33
N VAL A 42 25.68 5.45 4.19
CA VAL A 42 24.60 4.58 3.74
C VAL A 42 23.26 4.82 4.47
N PHE A 43 23.29 4.98 5.79
CA PHE A 43 22.07 5.18 6.58
C PHE A 43 21.43 6.54 6.30
N ALA A 44 22.25 7.59 6.15
CA ALA A 44 21.77 8.92 5.78
C ALA A 44 21.12 8.90 4.40
N THR A 45 21.79 8.31 3.40
CA THR A 45 21.27 8.19 2.03
C THR A 45 19.95 7.40 1.98
N ILE A 46 19.88 6.24 2.65
CA ILE A 46 18.67 5.42 2.71
C ILE A 46 17.53 6.17 3.40
N SER A 47 17.79 6.86 4.52
CA SER A 47 16.75 7.62 5.21
C SER A 47 16.21 8.78 4.34
N GLY A 48 17.08 9.44 3.56
CA GLY A 48 16.68 10.46 2.60
C GLY A 48 15.79 9.91 1.49
N LEU A 49 16.16 8.76 0.91
CA LEU A 49 15.34 8.07 -0.10
C LEU A 49 14.01 7.56 0.46
N ALA A 50 14.01 7.03 1.69
CA ALA A 50 12.79 6.62 2.38
C ALA A 50 11.85 7.81 2.64
N GLY A 51 12.41 8.98 2.98
CA GLY A 51 11.65 10.23 3.09
C GLY A 51 10.91 10.61 1.81
N GLN A 52 11.51 10.35 0.64
CA GLN A 52 10.86 10.57 -0.66
C GLN A 52 9.68 9.61 -0.92
N LEU A 53 9.59 8.49 -0.20
CA LEU A 53 8.48 7.53 -0.30
C LEU A 53 7.39 7.75 0.75
N ASN A 54 7.55 8.72 1.64
CA ASN A 54 6.61 8.95 2.75
C ASN A 54 5.16 9.23 2.26
N TRP A 55 5.01 9.88 1.10
CA TRP A 55 3.70 10.12 0.48
C TRP A 55 2.94 8.83 0.15
N ALA A 56 3.65 7.74 -0.15
CA ALA A 56 3.06 6.48 -0.57
C ALA A 56 2.60 5.61 0.61
N LEU A 57 3.03 5.91 1.84
CA LEU A 57 2.65 5.14 3.03
C LEU A 57 1.15 5.18 3.26
N LEU A 58 0.55 6.37 3.20
CA LEU A 58 -0.87 6.55 3.48
C LEU A 58 -1.80 5.82 2.48
N PRO A 59 -1.61 5.92 1.15
CA PRO A 59 -2.42 5.16 0.21
C PRO A 59 -2.16 3.65 0.28
N ILE A 60 -0.94 3.20 0.58
CA ILE A 60 -0.64 1.77 0.75
C ILE A 60 -1.31 1.22 2.02
N ILE A 61 -1.01 1.80 3.19
CA ILE A 61 -1.53 1.33 4.48
C ILE A 61 -3.04 1.52 4.54
N GLY A 62 -3.53 2.70 4.13
CA GLY A 62 -4.96 2.99 4.07
C GLY A 62 -5.69 2.07 3.11
N GLY A 63 -5.13 1.82 1.92
CA GLY A 63 -5.74 0.89 0.97
C GLY A 63 -5.79 -0.55 1.47
N LEU A 64 -4.71 -1.03 2.13
CA LEU A 64 -4.69 -2.33 2.80
C LEU A 64 -5.74 -2.41 3.93
N ALA A 65 -5.86 -1.37 4.74
CA ALA A 65 -6.86 -1.30 5.81
C ALA A 65 -8.29 -1.36 5.26
N LEU A 66 -8.57 -0.62 4.18
CA LEU A 66 -9.88 -0.62 3.50
C LEU A 66 -10.22 -2.00 2.92
N MET A 67 -9.24 -2.68 2.31
CA MET A 67 -9.41 -4.06 1.83
C MET A 67 -9.70 -5.04 2.97
N GLY A 68 -8.95 -4.93 4.07
CA GLY A 68 -9.16 -5.75 5.27
C GLY A 68 -10.57 -5.57 5.84
N LEU A 69 -11.00 -4.32 6.02
CA LEU A 69 -12.34 -3.98 6.50
C LEU A 69 -13.44 -4.47 5.54
N GLY A 70 -13.27 -4.25 4.23
CA GLY A 70 -14.20 -4.76 3.23
C GLY A 70 -14.37 -6.29 3.32
N ARG A 71 -13.26 -7.02 3.52
CA ARG A 71 -13.28 -8.47 3.71
C ARG A 71 -14.00 -8.88 4.99
N ILE A 72 -13.75 -8.20 6.11
CA ILE A 72 -14.43 -8.47 7.38
C ILE A 72 -15.95 -8.28 7.23
N ILE A 73 -16.39 -7.19 6.61
CA ILE A 73 -17.83 -6.91 6.42
C ILE A 73 -18.48 -7.99 5.55
N MET A 74 -17.81 -8.44 4.48
CA MET A 74 -18.31 -9.52 3.62
C MET A 74 -18.44 -10.84 4.39
N LEU A 75 -17.46 -11.18 5.23
CA LEU A 75 -17.52 -12.39 6.08
C LEU A 75 -18.65 -12.30 7.11
N LEU A 76 -18.80 -11.16 7.78
CA LEU A 76 -19.90 -10.93 8.73
C LEU A 76 -21.27 -11.04 8.05
N ALA A 77 -21.41 -10.50 6.84
CA ALA A 77 -22.65 -10.63 6.06
C ALA A 77 -22.94 -12.10 5.68
N ALA A 78 -21.91 -12.88 5.34
CA ALA A 78 -22.05 -14.30 5.06
C ALA A 78 -22.45 -15.09 6.31
N ILE A 79 -21.82 -14.81 7.47
CA ILE A 79 -22.17 -15.43 8.76
C ILE A 79 -23.60 -15.09 9.18
N ASN A 80 -24.01 -13.82 9.07
CA ASN A 80 -25.38 -13.42 9.40
C ASN A 80 -26.40 -14.14 8.49
N ARG A 81 -26.07 -14.30 7.20
CA ARG A 81 -26.92 -15.07 6.27
C ARG A 81 -26.98 -16.55 6.65
N SER A 82 -25.86 -17.18 7.03
CA SER A 82 -25.86 -18.59 7.43
C SER A 82 -26.64 -18.83 8.72
N LEU A 83 -26.54 -17.91 9.70
CA LEU A 83 -27.31 -17.98 10.94
C LEU A 83 -28.83 -17.83 10.70
N ARG A 84 -29.23 -16.98 9.75
CA ARG A 84 -30.64 -16.76 9.40
C ARG A 84 -31.23 -17.83 8.48
N GLY A 85 -30.40 -18.58 7.76
CA GLY A 85 -30.82 -19.65 6.84
C GLY A 85 -30.83 -21.06 7.45
N GLN A 86 -30.50 -21.20 8.74
CA GLN A 86 -30.55 -22.47 9.50
C GLN A 86 -31.79 -22.59 10.40
N ALA A 87 -32.78 -21.71 10.24
CA ALA A 87 -34.09 -21.76 10.92
C ALA A 87 -35.21 -22.05 9.93
#